data_AF-A0A831ZBQ1-F1
#
_entry.id   AF-A0A831ZBQ1-F1
#
_cell.length_a   1.000
_cell.length_b   1.000
_cell.length_c   1.000
_cell.angle_alpha   90.00
_cell.angle_beta   90.00
_cell.angle_gamma   90.00
#
_symmetry.space_group_name_H-M   'P 1'
#
loop_
_entity.id
_entity.type
_entity.pdbx_description
1 polymer ?
#
loop_
_entity_poly.entity_id
_entity_poly.type
_entity_poly.pdbx_seq_one_letter_code
_entity_poly.pdbx_strand_id
1 'polypeptide(L)' 'MFRGRTSVALDSKGRMAIPTKYRDTLKDICEGQMIVTIHPIDKCLMLYPLNEWKPMEKILDNAPNLNRR' A
#
# COMPACT_ATOMS: atom_id res chain seq x y z
N MET A 1 8.86 12.19 -0.83
CA MET A 1 7.41 12.40 -1.08
C MET A 1 6.96 11.57 -2.28
N PHE A 2 5.91 10.74 -2.15
CA PHE A 2 5.41 9.89 -3.24
C PHE A 2 4.40 10.67 -4.12
N ARG A 3 4.83 11.16 -5.29
CA ARG A 3 3.98 11.94 -6.20
C ARG A 3 4.26 11.62 -7.66
N GLY A 4 3.22 11.79 -8.48
CA GLY A 4 3.26 11.60 -9.93
C GLY A 4 2.73 10.23 -10.36
N ARG A 5 2.63 10.05 -11.68
CA ARG A 5 2.18 8.81 -12.30
C ARG A 5 3.36 8.13 -13.00
N THR A 6 3.49 6.83 -12.82
CA THR A 6 4.49 6.02 -13.50
C THR A 6 3.78 4.80 -14.07
N SER A 7 3.86 4.60 -15.39
CA SER A 7 3.41 3.35 -15.99
C SER A 7 4.43 2.26 -15.67
N VAL A 8 3.96 1.13 -15.16
CA VAL A 8 4.78 -0.04 -14.89
C VAL A 8 4.08 -1.28 -15.46
N ALA A 9 4.84 -2.13 -16.13
CA ALA A 9 4.34 -3.40 -16.61
C ALA A 9 4.34 -4.45 -15.49
N LEU A 10 3.40 -5.38 -15.55
CA LEU A 10 3.43 -6.59 -14.76
C LEU A 10 4.22 -7.67 -15.51
N ASP A 11 5.02 -8.44 -14.78
CA ASP A 11 5.61 -9.65 -15.35
C ASP A 11 4.59 -10.79 -15.42
N SER A 12 5.01 -11.93 -15.98
CA SER A 12 4.16 -13.13 -16.14
C SER A 12 3.66 -13.74 -14.82
N LYS A 13 4.21 -13.30 -13.68
CA LYS A 13 3.81 -13.73 -12.33
C LYS A 13 3.00 -12.66 -11.61
N GLY A 14 2.59 -11.59 -12.30
CA GLY A 14 1.84 -10.49 -11.73
C GLY A 14 2.66 -9.59 -10.81
N ARG A 15 4.00 -9.65 -10.85
CA ARG A 15 4.87 -8.78 -10.05
C ARG A 15 5.08 -7.46 -10.78
N MET A 16 5.22 -6.40 -10.00
CA MET A 16 5.57 -5.06 -10.49
C MET A 16 6.87 -4.61 -9.83
N ALA A 17 7.77 -4.00 -10.61
CA ALA A 17 8.95 -3.37 -10.04
C ALA A 17 8.60 -1.99 -9.47
N ILE A 18 9.00 -1.72 -8.22
CA ILE A 18 8.86 -0.38 -7.66
C ILE A 18 9.76 0.59 -8.46
N PRO A 19 9.23 1.75 -8.90
CA PRO A 19 10.01 2.76 -9.61
C PRO A 19 11.25 3.19 -8.81
N THR A 20 12.40 3.29 -9.49
CA THR A 20 13.71 3.55 -8.86
C THR A 20 13.70 4.77 -7.93
N LYS A 21 13.03 5.85 -8.34
CA LYS A 21 12.91 7.10 -7.57
C LYS A 21 12.30 6.97 -6.17
N TYR A 22 11.67 5.83 -5.85
CA TYR A 22 11.06 5.57 -4.55
C TYR A 22 11.81 4.53 -3.71
N ARG A 23 12.76 3.79 -4.29
CA ARG A 23 13.36 2.61 -3.64
C ARG A 23 14.14 2.99 -2.39
N ASP A 24 15.01 4.01 -2.48
CA ASP A 24 15.84 4.42 -1.35
C ASP A 24 14.98 4.94 -0.20
N THR A 25 14.00 5.80 -0.50
CA THR A 25 13.04 6.28 0.51
C THR A 25 12.27 5.14 1.16
N LEU A 26 11.78 4.15 0.40
CA LEU A 26 11.07 3.00 0.97
C LEU A 26 11.98 2.10 1.81
N LYS A 27 13.24 1.97 1.42
CA LYS A 27 14.24 1.26 2.23
C LYS A 27 14.48 1.98 3.56
N ASP A 28 14.60 3.31 3.53
CA ASP A 28 14.88 4.11 4.72
C ASP A 28 13.69 4.15 5.69
N ILE A 29 12.45 4.22 5.20
CA ILE A 29 11.26 4.39 6.08
C ILE A 29 10.67 3.07 6.58
N CYS A 30 10.83 1.96 5.84
CA CYS A 30 10.18 0.70 6.18
C CYS A 30 10.95 -0.55 5.76
N GLU A 31 12.22 -0.44 5.35
CA GLU A 31 13.03 -1.58 4.90
C GLU A 31 12.38 -2.38 3.75
N GLY A 32 11.51 -1.73 2.97
CA GLY A 32 10.73 -2.38 1.92
C GLY A 32 9.57 -3.24 2.41
N GLN A 33 9.24 -3.22 3.70
CA GLN A 33 8.03 -3.84 4.24
C GLN A 33 6.81 -3.00 3.87
N MET A 34 5.94 -3.59 3.03
CA MET A 34 4.76 -2.93 2.50
C MET A 34 3.52 -3.77 2.75
N ILE A 35 2.37 -3.13 2.76
CA ILE A 35 1.07 -3.80 2.74
C ILE A 35 0.24 -3.32 1.56
N VAL A 36 -0.55 -4.24 1.00
CA VAL A 36 -1.47 -3.98 -0.10
C VAL A 36 -2.90 -4.14 0.42
N THR A 37 -3.74 -3.16 0.14
CA THR A 37 -5.18 -3.23 0.44
C THR A 37 -6.01 -2.89 -0.80
N ILE A 38 -7.29 -3.20 -0.74
CA ILE A 38 -8.26 -2.81 -1.77
C ILE A 38 -8.83 -1.43 -1.44
N HIS A 39 -8.91 -0.56 -2.45
CA HIS A 39 -9.60 0.71 -2.28
C HIS A 39 -11.13 0.44 -2.18
N PRO A 40 -11.85 1.07 -1.24
CA PRO A 40 -13.26 0.72 -0.98
C PRO A 40 -14.24 1.18 -2.08
N ILE A 41 -13.85 2.17 -2.89
CA ILE A 41 -14.71 2.79 -3.91
C ILE A 41 -14.17 2.48 -5.31
N ASP A 42 -12.98 2.99 -5.61
CA ASP A 42 -12.32 2.73 -6.90
C ASP A 42 -11.79 1.30 -7.04
N LYS A 43 -11.81 0.79 -8.27
CA LYS A 43 -11.24 -0.52 -8.63
C LYS A 43 -9.71 -0.42 -8.74
N CYS A 44 -9.04 -0.22 -7.62
CA CYS A 44 -7.58 -0.15 -7.55
C CYS A 44 -7.05 -0.76 -6.25
N LEU A 45 -5.74 -0.98 -6.24
CA LEU A 45 -5.01 -1.40 -5.05
C LEU A 45 -4.34 -0.18 -4.42
N MET A 46 -4.32 -0.16 -3.09
CA MET A 46 -3.57 0.80 -2.31
C MET A 46 -2.34 0.12 -1.73
N LEU A 47 -1.23 0.85 -1.66
CA LEU A 47 0.04 0.35 -1.17
C LEU A 47 0.56 1.29 -0.08
N TYR A 48 0.89 0.74 1.09
CA TYR A 48 1.36 1.50 2.25
C TYR A 48 2.65 0.90 2.83
N PRO A 49 3.55 1.72 3.38
CA PRO A 49 4.59 1.25 4.29
C PRO A 49 3.94 0.54 5.50
N LEU A 50 4.50 -0.59 5.92
CA LEU A 50 3.91 -1.39 7.01
C LEU A 50 3.80 -0.61 8.33
N ASN A 51 4.80 0.20 8.65
CA ASN A 51 4.82 1.04 9.85
C ASN A 51 3.69 2.08 9.87
N GLU A 52 3.32 2.62 8.71
CA GLU A 52 2.21 3.59 8.55
C GLU A 52 0.84 2.91 8.58
N TRP A 53 0.75 1.65 8.15
CA TRP A 53 -0.52 0.90 8.18
C TRP A 53 -0.91 0.44 9.59
N LYS A 54 0.05 0.01 10.41
CA LYS A 54 -0.21 -0.54 11.76
C LYS A 54 -1.11 0.35 12.66
N PRO A 55 -0.95 1.69 12.70
CA PRO A 55 -1.88 2.54 13.43
C PRO A 55 -3.31 2.51 12.88
N MET A 56 -3.48 2.53 11.54
CA MET A 56 -4.80 2.43 10.91
C MET A 56 -5.46 1.08 11.21
N GLU A 57 -4.69 0.00 11.14
CA GLU A 57 -5.16 -1.35 11.48
C GLU A 57 -5.76 -1.39 12.88
N LYS A 58 -5.07 -0.83 13.88
CA LYS A 58 -5.60 -0.73 15.24
C LYS A 58 -6.89 0.09 15.34
N ILE A 59 -7.02 1.16 14.57
CA ILE A 59 -8.26 1.95 14.53
C ILE A 59 -9.40 1.11 13.94
N LEU A 60 -9.11 0.36 12.88
CA LEU A 60 -10.09 -0.52 12.22
C LEU A 60 -10.51 -1.68 13.12
N ASP A 61 -9.58 -2.29 13.85
CA ASP A 61 -9.88 -3.37 14.81
C ASP A 61 -10.81 -2.92 15.94
N ASN A 62 -10.72 -1.65 16.34
CA ASN A 62 -11.58 -1.05 17.37
C ASN A 62 -12.83 -0.38 16.78
N ALA A 63 -12.96 -0.32 15.46
CA ALA A 63 -14.13 0.27 14.83
C ALA A 63 -15.35 -0.64 15.06
N PRO A 64 -16.52 -0.08 15.40
CA PRO A 64 -17.74 -0.88 15.45
C PRO A 64 -17.96 -1.53 14.09
N ASN A 65 -18.26 -2.83 14.07
CA ASN A 65 -18.48 -3.60 12.85
C ASN A 65 -19.43 -2.84 11.91
N LEU A 66 -18.90 -2.34 10.80
CA LEU A 66 -19.69 -1.64 9.78
C LEU A 66 -20.55 -2.61 8.95
N ASN A 67 -20.40 -3.92 9.16
CA ASN A 67 -21.34 -4.93 8.67
C ASN A 67 -22.46 -5.16 9.70
N ARG A 68 -23.45 -4.26 9.71
CA ARG A 68 -24.84 -4.69 9.96
C ARG A 68 -25.33 -5.33 8.65
N ARG A 69 -25.24 -6.65 8.55
CA ARG A 69 -26.11 -7.42 7.66
C ARG A 69 -27.11 -8.14 8.52
#